data_AF-A0AAW8NFZ2-F1
#
_entry.id   AF-A0AAW8NFZ2-F1
#
_cell.length_a   1.000
_cell.length_b   1.000
_cell.length_c   1.000
_cell.angle_alpha   90.00
_cell.angle_beta   90.00
_cell.angle_gamma   90.00
#
_symmetry.space_group_name_H-M   'P 1'
#
loop_
_entity.id
_entity.type
_entity.pdbx_description
1 polymer ?
#
loop_
_entity_poly.entity_id
_entity_poly.type
_entity_poly.pdbx_seq_one_letter_code
_entity_poly.pdbx_strand_id
1 'polypeptide(L)'
;MTLYQPEPVEISTRIRPGEWTEESLEELVGTYRTRIMEMGANMAEVSTDIERNDDGSVRVAVVWNKPANAGDEDAVTGGQAV
;
A
#
# COMPACT_ATOMS: atom_id res chain seq x y z
N MET A 1 -18.78 -21.17 4.60
CA MET A 1 -18.44 -19.97 5.40
C MET A 1 -17.35 -19.24 4.64
N THR A 2 -17.64 -18.06 4.09
CA THR A 2 -16.61 -17.24 3.44
C THR A 2 -15.76 -16.62 4.53
N LEU A 3 -14.47 -16.94 4.59
CA LEU A 3 -13.54 -16.20 5.44
C LEU A 3 -13.59 -14.73 5.03
N TYR A 4 -13.73 -13.84 6.00
CA TYR A 4 -13.57 -12.41 5.75
C TYR A 4 -12.13 -12.19 5.28
N GLN A 5 -11.95 -11.81 4.02
CA GLN A 5 -10.67 -11.38 3.50
C GLN A 5 -10.60 -9.86 3.67
N PRO A 6 -9.64 -9.33 4.44
CA PRO A 6 -9.49 -7.89 4.58
C PRO A 6 -9.21 -7.25 3.22
N GLU A 7 -9.83 -6.10 2.97
CA GLU A 7 -9.60 -5.34 1.74
C GLU A 7 -8.11 -4.92 1.67
N PRO A 8 -7.45 -5.11 0.51
CA PRO A 8 -6.05 -4.72 0.35
C PRO A 8 -5.92 -3.19 0.42
N VAL A 9 -4.92 -2.71 1.14
CA VAL A 9 -4.64 -1.27 1.25
C VAL A 9 -3.75 -0.85 0.08
N GLU A 10 -4.20 0.09 -0.74
CA GLU A 10 -3.41 0.64 -1.85
C GLU A 10 -3.12 2.13 -1.63
N ILE A 11 -1.86 2.51 -1.79
CA ILE A 11 -1.45 3.91 -1.97
C ILE A 11 -0.96 4.04 -3.41
N SER A 12 -1.71 4.78 -4.24
CA SER A 12 -1.30 5.08 -5.60
C SER A 12 -1.22 6.56 -5.89
N THR A 13 -0.26 6.96 -6.70
CA THR A 13 -0.05 8.33 -7.15
C THR A 13 0.33 8.36 -8.61
N ARG A 14 -0.30 9.27 -9.33
CA ARG A 14 -0.04 9.52 -10.75
C ARG A 14 0.79 10.79 -10.88
N ILE A 15 1.89 10.69 -11.59
CA ILE A 15 2.86 11.76 -11.83
C ILE A 15 2.85 12.10 -13.31
N ARG A 16 2.85 13.41 -13.64
CA ARG A 16 2.84 13.88 -15.03
C ARG A 16 4.21 13.69 -15.68
N PRO A 17 4.27 13.61 -17.02
CA PRO A 17 5.54 13.62 -17.74
C PRO A 17 6.40 14.82 -17.34
N GLY A 18 7.66 14.56 -17.03
CA GLY A 18 8.65 15.58 -16.61
C GLY A 18 8.65 15.93 -15.13
N GLU A 19 7.66 15.47 -14.34
CA GLU A 19 7.63 15.65 -12.88
C GLU A 19 8.25 14.48 -12.10
N TRP A 20 8.57 13.37 -12.78
CA TRP A 20 9.21 12.21 -12.18
C TRP A 20 10.62 12.02 -12.74
N THR A 21 11.52 11.60 -11.86
CA THR A 21 12.83 11.03 -12.19
C THR A 21 12.93 9.65 -11.55
N GLU A 22 13.92 8.86 -11.94
CA GLU A 22 14.14 7.55 -11.30
C GLU A 22 14.35 7.72 -9.79
N GLU A 23 15.15 8.71 -9.39
CA GLU A 23 15.41 9.04 -7.99
C GLU A 23 14.12 9.39 -7.22
N SER A 24 13.29 10.30 -7.77
CA SER A 24 12.04 10.68 -7.10
C SER A 24 11.02 9.53 -7.05
N LEU A 25 11.01 8.62 -8.03
CA LEU A 25 10.17 7.43 -7.98
C LEU A 25 10.62 6.47 -6.88
N GLU A 26 11.93 6.25 -6.74
CA GLU A 26 12.49 5.41 -5.68
C GLU A 26 12.19 5.99 -4.29
N GLU A 27 12.34 7.31 -4.12
CA GLU A 27 11.98 8.00 -2.87
C GLU A 27 10.48 7.90 -2.56
N LEU A 28 9.62 8.03 -3.57
CA LEU A 28 8.16 7.93 -3.40
C LEU A 28 7.75 6.50 -3.02
N VAL A 29 8.29 5.50 -3.71
CA VAL A 29 8.08 4.09 -3.38
C VAL A 29 8.55 3.79 -1.96
N GLY A 30 9.74 4.26 -1.59
CA GLY A 30 10.28 4.10 -0.24
C GLY A 30 9.38 4.71 0.82
N THR A 31 8.84 5.90 0.55
CA THR A 31 7.90 6.59 1.43
C THR A 31 6.61 5.80 1.61
N TYR A 32 5.98 5.35 0.52
CA TYR A 32 4.73 4.58 0.59
C TYR A 32 4.91 3.22 1.25
N ARG A 33 6.03 2.54 0.96
CA ARG A 33 6.41 1.30 1.64
C ARG A 33 6.57 1.52 3.13
N THR A 34 7.24 2.60 3.54
CA THR A 34 7.39 2.96 4.96
C THR A 34 6.03 3.20 5.60
N ARG A 35 5.15 4.00 4.98
CA ARG A 35 3.77 4.23 5.47
C ARG A 35 2.99 2.95 5.65
N ILE A 36 3.09 2.03 4.70
CA ILE A 36 2.42 0.73 4.77
C ILE A 36 3.01 -0.15 5.88
N MET A 37 4.32 -0.13 6.08
CA MET A 37 4.96 -0.82 7.20
C MET A 37 4.63 -0.20 8.55
N GLU A 38 4.49 1.12 8.64
CA GLU A 38 4.02 1.83 9.84
C GLU A 38 2.60 1.37 10.24
N MET A 39 1.78 0.94 9.27
CA MET A 39 0.46 0.36 9.52
C MET A 39 0.51 -1.12 9.96
N GLY A 40 1.69 -1.72 10.03
CA GLY A 40 1.91 -3.11 10.46
C GLY A 40 2.11 -4.12 9.33
N ALA A 41 2.25 -3.66 8.08
CA ALA A 41 2.54 -4.54 6.95
C ALA A 41 3.95 -5.12 7.01
N ASN A 42 4.09 -6.41 6.70
CA ASN A 42 5.40 -6.99 6.48
C ASN A 42 5.90 -6.73 5.06
N MET A 43 7.21 -6.57 4.84
CA MET A 43 7.77 -6.33 3.50
C MET A 43 7.36 -7.40 2.48
N ALA A 44 7.18 -8.65 2.93
CA ALA A 44 6.74 -9.76 2.09
C ALA A 44 5.28 -9.64 1.61
N GLU A 45 4.48 -8.82 2.28
CA GLU A 45 3.06 -8.59 1.96
C GLU A 45 2.87 -7.30 1.16
N VAL A 46 3.92 -6.51 0.98
CA VAL A 46 3.90 -5.25 0.24
C VAL A 46 4.37 -5.48 -1.19
N SER A 47 3.50 -5.19 -2.15
CA SER A 47 3.81 -5.21 -3.58
C SER A 47 3.89 -3.79 -4.12
N THR A 48 4.88 -3.52 -4.96
CA THR A 48 5.03 -2.23 -5.65
C THR A 48 4.82 -2.45 -7.13
N ASP A 49 3.92 -1.67 -7.72
CA ASP A 49 3.64 -1.63 -9.14
C ASP A 49 3.95 -0.22 -9.68
N ILE A 50 4.69 -0.16 -10.79
CA ILE A 50 5.07 1.10 -11.43
C ILE A 50 4.67 1.00 -12.89
N GLU A 51 3.58 1.66 -13.24
CA GLU A 51 3.05 1.70 -14.59
C GLU A 51 3.55 2.97 -15.29
N ARG A 52 4.38 2.77 -16.31
CA ARG A 52 4.85 3.85 -17.19
C ARG A 52 3.95 3.91 -18.41
N ASN A 53 3.27 5.03 -18.60
CA ASN A 53 2.33 5.24 -19.70
C ASN A 53 3.08 5.81 -20.92
N ASP A 54 2.57 5.52 -22.12
CA ASP A 54 3.13 6.00 -23.40
C ASP A 54 3.10 7.54 -23.53
N ASP A 55 2.19 8.20 -22.82
CA ASP A 55 2.10 9.67 -22.69
C ASP A 55 3.23 10.27 -21.82
N GLY A 56 4.11 9.43 -21.27
CA GLY A 56 5.21 9.82 -20.39
C GLY A 56 4.79 10.05 -18.93
N SER A 57 3.51 9.85 -18.59
CA SER A 57 3.06 9.82 -17.20
C SER A 57 3.43 8.49 -16.52
N VAL A 58 3.70 8.55 -15.22
CA VAL A 58 4.00 7.36 -14.42
C VAL A 58 3.00 7.26 -13.29
N ARG A 59 2.48 6.06 -13.07
CA ARG A 59 1.69 5.73 -11.89
C ARG A 59 2.52 4.82 -11.01
N VAL A 60 2.68 5.22 -9.76
CA VAL A 60 3.27 4.37 -8.71
C VAL A 60 2.12 3.90 -7.84
N ALA A 61 2.03 2.60 -7.62
CA ALA A 61 1.10 1.99 -6.69
C ALA A 61 1.87 1.08 -5.73
N VAL A 62 1.63 1.22 -4.44
CA VAL A 62 2.12 0.30 -3.42
C VAL A 62 0.91 -0.31 -2.73
N VAL A 63 0.82 -1.63 -2.82
CA VAL A 63 -0.32 -2.43 -2.37
C VAL A 63 0.13 -3.30 -1.20
N TRP A 64 -0.61 -3.24 -0.10
CA TRP A 64 -0.52 -4.19 0.99
C TRP A 64 -1.51 -5.33 0.77
N ASN A 65 -0.98 -6.47 0.33
CA ASN A 65 -1.73 -7.70 0.19
C ASN A 65 -1.82 -8.40 1.55
N LYS A 66 -2.77 -7.94 2.38
CA LYS A 66 -3.00 -8.53 3.70
C LYS A 66 -3.45 -10.00 3.51
N PRO A 67 -2.72 -10.98 4.06
CA PRO A 67 -3.03 -12.39 3.83
C PRO A 67 -4.41 -12.70 4.40
N ALA A 68 -5.14 -13.61 3.74
CA ALA A 68 -6.49 -14.01 4.13
C ALA A 68 -6.61 -14.56 5.56
N ASN A 69 -5.48 -14.85 6.23
CA ASN A 69 -5.40 -15.29 7.62
C ASN A 69 -5.24 -14.14 8.64
N ALA A 70 -5.10 -12.89 8.21
CA ALA A 70 -4.93 -11.74 9.12
C ALA A 70 -6.28 -11.18 9.63
N GLY A 71 -7.25 -12.08 9.79
CA GLY A 71 -8.42 -11.92 10.63
C GLY A 71 -8.14 -12.57 11.98
N ASP A 72 -7.22 -12.00 12.76
CA ASP A 72 -7.33 -12.08 14.22
C ASP A 72 -7.91 -10.73 14.64
N GLU A 73 -9.23 -10.70 14.74
CA GLU A 73 -10.00 -9.59 15.28
C GLU A 73 -9.78 -9.53 16.81
N ASP A 74 -8.55 -9.31 17.28
CA ASP A 74 -8.25 -9.05 18.71
C ASP A 74 -7.35 -7.81 18.84
N ALA A 75 -7.76 -6.69 18.24
CA ALA A 75 -7.13 -5.39 18.50
C ALA A 75 -8.07 -4.19 18.27
N VAL A 76 -9.37 -4.31 18.54
CA VAL A 76 -10.23 -3.14 18.80
C VAL A 76 -11.16 -3.42 19.99
N THR A 77 -10.59 -3.67 21.16
CA THR A 77 -11.28 -3.36 22.42
C THR A 77 -11.21 -1.84 22.62
N GLY A 78 -12.01 -1.13 21.83
CA GLY A 78 -12.38 0.27 22.04
C GLY A 78 -13.81 0.37 22.57
N GLY A 79 -14.30 -0.68 23.24
CA GLY A 79 -15.61 -0.74 23.86
C GLY A 79 -15.69 0.25 25.02
N GLN A 80 -16.21 1.43 24.69
CA GLN A 80 -16.71 2.47 25.57
C GLN A 80 -17.29 1.89 26.88
N ALA A 81 -16.55 2.09 27.98
CA ALA A 81 -17.05 1.82 29.32
C ALA A 81 -18.16 2.83 29.65
N VAL A 82 -19.22 2.28 30.25
CA VAL A 82 -20.47 2.92 30.69
C VAL A 82 -20.29 4.01 31.74
#